data_AF-A0A954P6I0-F1
#
_entry.id   AF-A0A954P6I0-F1
#
_cell.length_a   1.000
_cell.length_b   1.000
_cell.length_c   1.000
_cell.angle_alpha   90.00
_cell.angle_beta   90.00
_cell.angle_gamma   90.00
#
_symmetry.space_group_name_H-M   'P 1'
#
loop_
_entity.id
_entity.type
_entity.pdbx_description
1 polymer ?
#
loop_
_entity_poly.entity_id
_entity_poly.type
_entity_poly.pdbx_seq_one_letter_code
_entity_poly.pdbx_strand_id
1 'polypeptide(L)'
;KVNAVHGQGSIFPYLAVLDTEAGEGRRRKRIPMDAFRGALVTANPWEVAVSPDGRRLYIVFAGTDDMFVCHVIDDNYREVGDSGYLKLGRNPRAVQVSPDGKTFYIYNALDFTVVAWDAASLRRTGSVQVTENPLSEELLLGKVLFYSAQQPMSGRKWISCSSCHPDGEPDGRTWHNPEGLRNTQSLAGMAWTHPIHWSADRDEVQDFEHTIRGPLMQGQGLRRGSLNDSLGERNGGLSAPLDALAAYSNSHKVPLSPYAKDGLSAAAERGKALFFSKQTDCARCHHGAYFCDSQPGPVDKFSLHDVGTGNDDPSELMGPKYDTPTLLGVYRTAPYLHHGKAQTLEEVLTTFNPKDQHGRTSQLSPQQVSDLAEFLRALPYEDPEPAAIRAGLKKTER
;
A
#
# COMPACT_ATOMS: atom_id res chain seq x y z
N LYS A 1 14.88 -13.01 -28.62
CA LYS A 1 14.44 -11.60 -28.66
C LYS A 1 13.64 -11.34 -27.38
N VAL A 2 13.90 -10.27 -26.62
CA VAL A 2 13.04 -9.92 -25.47
C VAL A 2 11.70 -9.46 -26.03
N ASN A 3 10.67 -10.27 -25.84
CA ASN A 3 9.37 -10.10 -26.49
C ASN A 3 8.27 -9.63 -25.53
N ALA A 4 8.53 -9.62 -24.23
CA ALA A 4 7.58 -9.19 -23.20
C ALA A 4 8.33 -8.66 -21.97
N VAL A 5 7.75 -7.64 -21.34
CA VAL A 5 8.28 -7.01 -20.13
C VAL A 5 7.15 -6.60 -19.19
N HIS A 6 7.39 -6.72 -17.88
CA HIS A 6 6.47 -6.27 -16.83
C HIS A 6 7.28 -5.85 -15.58
N GLY A 7 6.96 -4.68 -15.02
CA GLY A 7 7.81 -3.97 -14.06
C GLY A 7 7.28 -3.81 -12.64
N GLN A 8 6.26 -4.54 -12.19
CA GLN A 8 5.64 -4.28 -10.89
C GLN A 8 6.29 -5.07 -9.73
N GLY A 9 6.68 -4.38 -8.65
CA GLY A 9 7.21 -5.00 -7.43
C GLY A 9 7.26 -4.04 -6.23
N SER A 10 7.15 -4.57 -5.01
CA SER A 10 6.94 -3.76 -3.80
C SER A 10 8.20 -3.17 -3.16
N ILE A 11 9.31 -3.94 -3.12
CA ILE A 11 10.50 -3.55 -2.34
C ILE A 11 11.79 -3.83 -3.08
N PHE A 12 12.20 -5.10 -3.20
CA PHE A 12 13.49 -5.48 -3.79
C PHE A 12 13.35 -5.82 -5.28
N PRO A 13 13.86 -4.97 -6.19
CA PRO A 13 13.73 -5.21 -7.61
C PRO A 13 14.59 -6.39 -8.09
N TYR A 14 13.96 -7.25 -8.89
CA TYR A 14 14.66 -8.31 -9.62
C TYR A 14 14.34 -8.21 -11.10
N LEU A 15 15.37 -8.34 -11.93
CA LEU A 15 15.19 -8.62 -13.35
C LEU A 15 15.13 -10.14 -13.55
N ALA A 16 14.03 -10.63 -14.12
CA ALA A 16 13.88 -12.04 -14.50
C ALA A 16 13.96 -12.17 -16.03
N VAL A 17 14.85 -13.05 -16.51
CA VAL A 17 14.98 -13.34 -17.95
C VAL A 17 14.26 -14.62 -18.30
N LEU A 18 13.17 -14.43 -19.05
CA LEU A 18 12.26 -15.40 -19.69
C LEU A 18 12.85 -16.06 -20.93
N ASP A 19 12.85 -17.39 -21.09
CA ASP A 19 12.90 -17.99 -22.42
C ASP A 19 11.59 -18.70 -22.73
N THR A 20 10.93 -18.23 -23.80
CA THR A 20 9.61 -18.69 -24.23
C THR A 20 9.67 -19.81 -25.27
N GLU A 21 10.84 -20.08 -25.88
CA GLU A 21 10.98 -21.11 -26.92
C GLU A 21 11.30 -22.49 -26.32
N ALA A 22 11.95 -22.54 -25.15
CA ALA A 22 12.39 -23.79 -24.52
C ALA A 22 11.32 -24.52 -23.68
N GLY A 23 10.03 -24.17 -23.84
CA GLY A 23 8.88 -24.68 -23.08
C GLY A 23 8.54 -23.85 -21.83
N GLU A 24 7.33 -24.06 -21.29
CA GLU A 24 6.84 -23.34 -20.10
C GLU A 24 7.77 -23.52 -18.89
N GLY A 25 8.00 -22.43 -18.13
CA GLY A 25 8.64 -22.48 -16.81
C GLY A 25 10.18 -22.50 -16.79
N ARG A 26 10.89 -22.44 -17.93
CA ARG A 26 12.35 -22.31 -17.92
C ARG A 26 12.81 -20.87 -17.65
N ARG A 27 12.81 -20.50 -16.36
CA ARG A 27 13.49 -19.30 -15.86
C ARG A 27 15.01 -19.45 -16.07
N ARG A 28 15.61 -18.62 -16.92
CA ARG A 28 17.05 -18.71 -17.22
C ARG A 28 17.92 -17.99 -16.18
N LYS A 29 17.52 -16.78 -15.74
CA LYS A 29 18.30 -15.97 -14.80
C LYS A 29 17.42 -15.04 -13.97
N ARG A 30 17.79 -14.82 -12.71
CA ARG A 30 17.24 -13.81 -11.80
C ARG A 30 18.38 -12.92 -11.35
N ILE A 31 18.30 -11.63 -11.63
CA ILE A 31 19.36 -10.67 -11.32
C ILE A 31 18.83 -9.71 -10.24
N PRO A 32 19.38 -9.70 -9.02
CA PRO A 32 19.06 -8.70 -8.00
C PRO A 32 19.52 -7.32 -8.46
N MET A 33 18.62 -6.36 -8.57
CA MET A 33 18.97 -5.01 -9.04
C MET A 33 19.67 -4.19 -7.94
N ASP A 34 19.37 -4.45 -6.67
CA ASP A 34 20.01 -3.84 -5.50
C ASP A 34 21.51 -4.14 -5.37
N ALA A 35 21.96 -5.26 -5.96
CA ALA A 35 23.38 -5.65 -6.02
C ALA A 35 24.00 -5.46 -7.41
N PHE A 36 23.21 -5.07 -8.42
CA PHE A 36 23.63 -5.06 -9.82
C PHE A 36 24.72 -4.01 -10.09
N ARG A 37 24.62 -2.86 -9.43
CA ARG A 37 25.55 -1.73 -9.57
C ARG A 37 26.33 -1.51 -8.27
N GLY A 38 26.93 -2.59 -7.77
CA GLY A 38 27.43 -2.65 -6.39
C GLY A 38 26.26 -2.64 -5.39
N ALA A 39 26.47 -2.17 -4.16
CA ALA A 39 25.43 -2.09 -3.13
C ALA A 39 24.53 -0.83 -3.27
N LEU A 40 24.18 -0.45 -4.50
CA LEU A 40 23.27 0.67 -4.76
C LEU A 40 21.83 0.17 -4.70
N VAL A 41 21.21 0.34 -3.54
CA VAL A 41 19.81 -0.06 -3.31
C VAL A 41 18.86 0.89 -4.04
N THR A 42 17.87 0.28 -4.70
CA THR A 42 16.76 0.92 -5.41
C THR A 42 15.44 0.28 -4.97
N ALA A 43 14.34 1.02 -4.98
CA ALA A 43 13.05 0.55 -4.48
C ALA A 43 11.88 0.88 -5.41
N ASN A 44 10.79 0.13 -5.25
CA ASN A 44 9.56 0.27 -6.03
C ASN A 44 9.83 0.28 -7.56
N PRO A 45 10.36 -0.81 -8.15
CA PRO A 45 10.44 -0.91 -9.61
C PRO A 45 9.05 -0.73 -10.22
N TRP A 46 9.00 -0.04 -11.35
CA TRP A 46 7.72 0.33 -11.95
C TRP A 46 7.59 -0.06 -13.42
N GLU A 47 8.58 0.31 -14.23
CA GLU A 47 8.53 0.12 -15.68
C GLU A 47 9.88 -0.30 -16.22
N VAL A 48 9.86 -1.05 -17.32
CA VAL A 48 11.07 -1.32 -18.11
C VAL A 48 10.81 -1.14 -19.60
N ALA A 49 11.83 -0.77 -20.35
CA ALA A 49 11.77 -0.69 -21.81
C ALA A 49 13.02 -1.27 -22.46
N VAL A 50 12.86 -1.80 -23.68
CA VAL A 50 13.97 -2.34 -24.48
C VAL A 50 14.11 -1.48 -25.73
N SER A 51 15.35 -1.18 -26.15
CA SER A 51 15.58 -0.48 -27.41
C SER A 51 15.12 -1.32 -28.62
N PRO A 52 14.73 -0.69 -29.74
CA PRO A 52 14.26 -1.42 -30.92
C PRO A 52 15.25 -2.46 -31.48
N ASP A 53 16.56 -2.19 -31.34
CA ASP A 53 17.64 -3.12 -31.72
C ASP A 53 17.88 -4.25 -30.71
N GLY A 54 17.18 -4.25 -29.57
CA GLY A 54 17.30 -5.23 -28.51
C GLY A 54 18.57 -5.11 -27.67
N ARG A 55 19.39 -4.07 -27.85
CA ARG A 55 20.73 -3.97 -27.23
C ARG A 55 20.74 -3.25 -25.89
N ARG A 56 19.70 -2.48 -25.56
CA ARG A 56 19.59 -1.73 -24.31
C ARG A 56 18.31 -2.02 -23.58
N LEU A 57 18.40 -2.08 -22.26
CA LEU A 57 17.30 -2.22 -21.33
C LEU A 57 17.30 -1.03 -20.37
N TYR A 58 16.15 -0.45 -20.13
CA TYR A 58 15.92 0.66 -19.22
C TYR A 58 15.04 0.16 -18.08
N ILE A 59 15.43 0.36 -16.82
CA ILE A 59 14.70 -0.15 -15.65
C ILE A 59 14.45 1.01 -14.69
N VAL A 60 13.19 1.40 -14.53
CA VAL A 60 12.76 2.56 -13.74
C VAL A 60 12.41 2.15 -12.31
N PHE A 61 12.92 2.88 -11.33
CA PHE A 61 12.65 2.70 -9.91
C PHE A 61 11.94 3.94 -9.36
N ALA A 62 10.65 3.78 -9.08
CA ALA A 62 9.78 4.88 -8.72
C ALA A 62 10.00 5.40 -7.30
N GLY A 63 10.52 4.56 -6.40
CA GLY A 63 10.77 4.93 -4.99
C GLY A 63 12.06 5.70 -4.80
N THR A 64 13.04 5.49 -5.69
CA THR A 64 14.37 6.12 -5.62
C THR A 64 14.60 7.22 -6.65
N ASP A 65 13.58 7.54 -7.45
CA ASP A 65 13.61 8.56 -8.51
C ASP A 65 14.78 8.36 -9.47
N ASP A 66 15.05 7.11 -9.84
CA ASP A 66 16.19 6.76 -10.68
C ASP A 66 15.90 5.62 -11.64
N MET A 67 16.87 5.37 -12.53
CA MET A 67 16.79 4.36 -13.57
C MET A 67 18.15 3.76 -13.85
N PHE A 68 18.18 2.45 -14.08
CA PHE A 68 19.35 1.78 -14.65
C PHE A 68 19.20 1.68 -16.16
N VAL A 69 20.31 1.95 -16.86
CA VAL A 69 20.47 1.68 -18.27
C VAL A 69 21.45 0.53 -18.39
N CYS A 70 21.01 -0.55 -18.99
CA CYS A 70 21.77 -1.76 -19.14
C CYS A 70 21.98 -2.09 -20.63
N HIS A 71 23.06 -2.77 -20.94
CA HIS A 71 23.25 -3.40 -22.25
C HIS A 71 22.96 -4.89 -22.15
N VAL A 72 22.46 -5.45 -23.25
CA VAL A 72 22.31 -6.90 -23.39
C VAL A 72 23.64 -7.48 -23.87
N ILE A 73 24.15 -8.47 -23.14
CA ILE A 73 25.35 -9.23 -23.47
C ILE A 73 24.85 -10.57 -24.07
N ASP A 74 25.38 -10.92 -25.25
CA ASP A 74 25.07 -12.13 -26.05
C ASP A 74 23.84 -12.05 -26.99
N ASP A 75 23.90 -12.79 -28.11
CA ASP A 75 22.85 -12.88 -29.14
C ASP A 75 21.63 -13.72 -28.70
N ASN A 76 21.78 -14.42 -27.58
CA ASN A 76 20.75 -15.22 -26.92
C ASN A 76 20.19 -14.56 -25.64
N TYR A 77 20.49 -13.28 -25.38
CA TYR A 77 19.90 -12.47 -24.29
C TYR A 77 20.16 -13.04 -22.88
N ARG A 78 21.30 -13.71 -22.68
CA ARG A 78 21.57 -14.49 -21.46
C ARG A 78 22.09 -13.64 -20.31
N GLU A 79 22.66 -12.48 -20.61
CA GLU A 79 23.29 -11.62 -19.62
C GLU A 79 22.97 -10.14 -19.87
N VAL A 80 22.90 -9.38 -18.78
CA VAL A 80 22.64 -7.94 -18.81
C VAL A 80 23.78 -7.30 -18.04
N GLY A 81 24.41 -6.29 -18.63
CA GLY A 81 25.52 -5.54 -18.03
C GLY A 81 25.16 -4.08 -17.80
N ASP A 82 25.82 -3.44 -16.85
CA ASP A 82 25.63 -2.01 -16.56
C ASP A 82 26.11 -1.15 -17.74
N SER A 83 25.34 -0.12 -18.09
CA SER A 83 25.70 0.91 -19.08
C SER A 83 25.54 2.31 -18.56
N GLY A 84 24.75 2.53 -17.50
CA GLY A 84 24.47 3.86 -17.01
C GLY A 84 23.47 3.89 -15.86
N TYR A 85 23.52 4.99 -15.14
CA TYR A 85 22.62 5.31 -14.04
C TYR A 85 22.12 6.74 -14.22
N LEU A 86 20.82 6.93 -14.12
CA LEU A 86 20.19 8.23 -14.27
C LEU A 86 19.34 8.56 -13.06
N LYS A 87 19.58 9.74 -12.48
CA LYS A 87 18.60 10.38 -11.61
C LYS A 87 17.52 11.00 -12.49
N LEU A 88 16.28 10.77 -12.12
CA LEU A 88 15.09 11.20 -12.83
C LEU A 88 14.36 12.29 -12.02
N GLY A 89 13.17 12.65 -12.48
CA GLY A 89 12.23 13.42 -11.68
C GLY A 89 11.50 12.54 -10.67
N ARG A 90 10.56 13.12 -9.92
CA ARG A 90 9.86 12.46 -8.82
C ARG A 90 8.89 11.40 -9.31
N ASN A 91 8.97 10.23 -8.68
CA ASN A 91 8.16 9.05 -8.90
C ASN A 91 8.01 8.70 -10.40
N PRO A 92 9.12 8.35 -11.08
CA PRO A 92 9.09 7.98 -12.48
C PRO A 92 8.28 6.70 -12.68
N ARG A 93 7.29 6.74 -13.57
CA ARG A 93 6.32 5.64 -13.77
C ARG A 93 6.21 5.15 -15.21
N ALA A 94 6.96 5.73 -16.14
CA ALA A 94 7.03 5.17 -17.49
C ALA A 94 8.39 5.48 -18.15
N VAL A 95 8.82 4.54 -18.99
CA VAL A 95 9.90 4.73 -19.95
C VAL A 95 9.46 4.21 -21.32
N GLN A 96 9.71 5.00 -22.36
CA GLN A 96 9.44 4.61 -23.75
C GLN A 96 10.61 5.00 -24.65
N VAL A 97 10.97 4.12 -25.58
CA VAL A 97 12.10 4.34 -26.51
C VAL A 97 11.54 4.68 -27.90
N SER A 98 12.13 5.66 -28.57
CA SER A 98 11.74 6.04 -29.93
C SER A 98 11.98 4.88 -30.92
N PRO A 99 11.21 4.79 -32.02
CA PRO A 99 11.38 3.72 -33.02
C PRO A 99 12.78 3.66 -33.64
N ASP A 100 13.48 4.79 -33.72
CA ASP A 100 14.87 4.86 -34.21
C ASP A 100 15.93 4.55 -33.13
N GLY A 101 15.51 4.32 -31.88
CA GLY A 101 16.37 4.01 -30.74
C GLY A 101 17.24 5.17 -30.23
N LYS A 102 17.12 6.37 -30.80
CA LYS A 102 18.00 7.52 -30.48
C LYS A 102 17.54 8.31 -29.27
N THR A 103 16.27 8.22 -28.90
CA THR A 103 15.71 8.97 -27.78
C THR A 103 14.88 8.04 -26.90
N PHE A 104 14.91 8.28 -25.60
CA PHE A 104 13.93 7.69 -24.69
C PHE A 104 13.25 8.79 -23.87
N TYR A 105 12.03 8.51 -23.44
CA TYR A 105 11.15 9.43 -22.75
C TYR A 105 10.80 8.85 -21.39
N ILE A 106 10.87 9.69 -20.36
CA ILE A 106 10.53 9.33 -18.98
C ILE A 106 9.33 10.16 -18.55
N TYR A 107 8.30 9.50 -18.00
CA TYR A 107 7.20 10.18 -17.33
C TYR A 107 7.44 10.22 -15.82
N ASN A 108 7.62 11.43 -15.27
CA ASN A 108 7.78 11.66 -13.83
C ASN A 108 6.41 12.04 -13.25
N ALA A 109 5.75 11.10 -12.58
CA ALA A 109 4.35 11.23 -12.25
C ALA A 109 4.06 12.33 -11.19
N LEU A 110 5.00 12.58 -10.29
CA LEU A 110 4.85 13.60 -9.23
C LEU A 110 5.49 14.95 -9.58
N ASP A 111 6.16 15.05 -10.73
CA ASP A 111 6.53 16.32 -11.35
C ASP A 111 5.56 16.72 -12.47
N PHE A 112 4.69 15.81 -12.91
CA PHE A 112 3.78 15.98 -14.05
C PHE A 112 4.51 16.37 -15.34
N THR A 113 5.68 15.77 -15.58
CA THR A 113 6.52 16.04 -16.75
C THR A 113 6.82 14.79 -17.56
N VAL A 114 6.96 14.96 -18.87
CA VAL A 114 7.66 14.01 -19.74
C VAL A 114 9.00 14.62 -20.14
N VAL A 115 10.08 13.87 -19.90
CA VAL A 115 11.45 14.30 -20.15
C VAL A 115 12.06 13.43 -21.24
N ALA A 116 12.60 14.06 -22.28
CA ALA A 116 13.30 13.40 -23.37
C ALA A 116 14.81 13.34 -23.09
N TRP A 117 15.41 12.20 -23.43
CA TRP A 117 16.83 11.92 -23.22
C TRP A 117 17.44 11.35 -24.49
N ASP A 118 18.62 11.84 -24.86
CA ASP A 118 19.43 11.23 -25.91
C ASP A 118 19.96 9.87 -25.42
N ALA A 119 19.67 8.82 -26.16
CA ALA A 119 20.01 7.47 -25.74
C ALA A 119 21.53 7.24 -25.73
N ALA A 120 22.29 7.87 -26.62
CA ALA A 120 23.72 7.63 -26.75
C ALA A 120 24.52 8.29 -25.61
N SER A 121 24.27 9.57 -25.35
CA SER A 121 24.95 10.39 -24.35
C SER A 121 24.30 10.35 -22.98
N LEU A 122 23.07 9.82 -22.87
CA LEU A 122 22.25 9.83 -21.66
C LEU A 122 22.04 11.24 -21.09
N ARG A 123 21.96 12.24 -21.96
CA ARG A 123 21.70 13.63 -21.58
C ARG A 123 20.26 14.02 -21.88
N ARG A 124 19.66 14.80 -20.98
CA ARG A 124 18.36 15.41 -21.20
C ARG A 124 18.39 16.33 -22.42
N THR A 125 17.45 16.14 -23.34
CA THR A 125 17.31 16.97 -24.56
C THR A 125 16.09 17.89 -24.49
N GLY A 126 15.09 17.58 -23.67
CA GLY A 126 13.90 18.41 -23.52
C GLY A 126 13.00 17.96 -22.36
N SER A 127 12.03 18.79 -22.01
CA SER A 127 11.00 18.48 -21.03
C SER A 127 9.70 19.19 -21.42
N VAL A 128 8.57 18.56 -21.13
CA VAL A 128 7.24 19.14 -21.30
C VAL A 128 6.39 18.85 -20.07
N GLN A 129 5.63 19.86 -19.64
CA GLN A 129 4.59 19.70 -18.63
C GLN A 129 3.39 18.98 -19.27
N VAL A 130 2.95 17.85 -18.71
CA VAL A 130 1.84 17.08 -19.29
C VAL A 130 0.47 17.50 -18.76
N THR A 131 0.41 18.06 -17.55
CA THR A 131 -0.82 18.56 -16.94
C THR A 131 -0.53 19.62 -15.89
N GLU A 132 -1.54 20.42 -15.57
CA GLU A 132 -1.57 21.21 -14.35
C GLU A 132 -1.74 20.27 -13.14
N ASN A 133 -1.05 20.57 -12.04
CA ASN A 133 -1.14 19.80 -10.81
C ASN A 133 -2.50 20.08 -10.11
N PRO A 134 -3.34 19.07 -9.88
CA PRO A 134 -4.64 19.26 -9.22
C PRO A 134 -4.54 19.32 -7.69
N LEU A 135 -3.37 19.04 -7.10
CA LEU A 135 -3.16 18.99 -5.65
C LEU A 135 -2.67 20.33 -5.10
N SER A 136 -3.04 20.63 -3.85
CA SER A 136 -2.37 21.68 -3.08
C SER A 136 -0.89 21.35 -2.88
N GLU A 137 -0.08 22.37 -2.57
CA GLU A 137 1.36 22.17 -2.29
C GLU A 137 1.60 21.18 -1.14
N GLU A 138 0.77 21.25 -0.09
CA GLU A 138 0.83 20.35 1.07
C GLU A 138 0.50 18.90 0.69
N LEU A 139 -0.59 18.66 -0.05
CA LEU A 139 -0.96 17.31 -0.50
C LEU A 139 0.07 16.74 -1.47
N LEU A 140 0.63 17.56 -2.37
CA LEU A 140 1.70 17.13 -3.26
C LEU A 140 2.96 16.76 -2.48
N LEU A 141 3.37 17.58 -1.50
CA LEU A 141 4.53 17.28 -0.65
C LEU A 141 4.32 15.96 0.11
N GLY A 142 3.15 15.79 0.75
CA GLY A 142 2.79 14.55 1.44
C GLY A 142 2.85 13.34 0.53
N LYS A 143 2.29 13.46 -0.68
CA LYS A 143 2.36 12.42 -1.70
C LYS A 143 3.81 12.12 -2.13
N VAL A 144 4.64 13.14 -2.35
CA VAL A 144 6.05 12.93 -2.70
C VAL A 144 6.78 12.16 -1.60
N LEU A 145 6.56 12.51 -0.33
CA LEU A 145 7.17 11.83 0.81
C LEU A 145 6.69 10.38 0.93
N PHE A 146 5.39 10.14 0.76
CA PHE A 146 4.78 8.82 0.85
C PHE A 146 5.35 7.81 -0.16
N TYR A 147 5.69 8.27 -1.37
CA TYR A 147 6.29 7.41 -2.41
C TYR A 147 7.82 7.40 -2.38
N SER A 148 8.47 8.18 -1.50
CA SER A 148 9.92 8.27 -1.48
C SER A 148 10.54 7.20 -0.60
N ALA A 149 11.47 6.44 -1.18
CA ALA A 149 12.46 5.67 -0.44
C ALA A 149 13.73 6.48 -0.19
N GLN A 150 13.84 7.73 -0.64
CA GLN A 150 15.04 8.52 -0.40
C GLN A 150 15.11 9.01 1.05
N GLN A 151 16.30 9.45 1.50
CA GLN A 151 16.40 10.21 2.75
C GLN A 151 15.60 11.52 2.62
N PRO A 152 14.91 11.99 3.66
CA PRO A 152 14.98 11.48 5.04
C PRO A 152 14.04 10.31 5.37
N MET A 153 13.26 9.81 4.41
CA MET A 153 12.23 8.79 4.63
C MET A 153 12.81 7.40 4.90
N SER A 154 13.81 6.97 4.12
CA SER A 154 14.46 5.68 4.34
C SER A 154 15.98 5.78 4.36
N GLY A 155 16.58 5.04 5.30
CA GLY A 155 18.01 4.96 5.54
C GLY A 155 18.81 4.50 4.33
N ARG A 156 18.41 3.33 3.83
CA ARG A 156 19.10 2.57 2.79
C ARG A 156 18.33 2.52 1.47
N LYS A 157 17.37 3.41 1.26
CA LYS A 157 16.58 3.47 0.03
C LYS A 157 15.84 2.20 -0.35
N TRP A 158 15.46 1.41 0.64
CA TRP A 158 14.95 0.06 0.42
C TRP A 158 13.42 0.02 0.40
N ILE A 159 12.74 0.96 1.04
CA ILE A 159 11.28 0.96 1.20
C ILE A 159 10.72 2.40 1.18
N SER A 160 9.49 2.55 0.69
CA SER A 160 8.65 3.75 0.86
C SER A 160 7.32 3.35 1.50
N CYS A 161 6.49 4.32 1.95
CA CYS A 161 5.14 3.98 2.43
C CYS A 161 4.32 3.28 1.32
N SER A 162 4.50 3.72 0.07
CA SER A 162 3.85 3.12 -1.10
C SER A 162 4.29 1.68 -1.43
N SER A 163 5.38 1.19 -0.83
CA SER A 163 5.78 -0.22 -0.96
C SER A 163 4.77 -1.19 -0.35
N CYS A 164 4.21 -0.83 0.81
CA CYS A 164 3.18 -1.61 1.49
C CYS A 164 1.79 -1.06 1.21
N HIS A 165 1.66 0.26 1.02
CA HIS A 165 0.40 0.94 0.76
C HIS A 165 0.31 1.52 -0.66
N PRO A 166 0.41 0.72 -1.75
CA PRO A 166 0.34 1.23 -3.12
C PRO A 166 -0.95 2.02 -3.35
N ASP A 167 -0.80 3.30 -3.69
CA ASP A 167 -1.92 4.24 -3.87
C ASP A 167 -2.88 4.34 -2.65
N GLY A 168 -2.41 3.96 -1.46
CA GLY A 168 -3.17 3.94 -0.20
C GLY A 168 -3.93 2.63 0.06
N GLU A 169 -3.84 1.66 -0.84
CA GLU A 169 -4.44 0.33 -0.70
C GLU A 169 -3.43 -0.69 -0.15
N PRO A 170 -3.85 -1.83 0.41
CA PRO A 170 -2.91 -2.84 0.88
C PRO A 170 -2.23 -3.58 -0.28
N ASP A 171 -0.98 -3.99 -0.08
CA ASP A 171 -0.20 -4.72 -1.08
C ASP A 171 -0.50 -6.23 -1.17
N GLY A 172 -1.48 -6.70 -0.39
CA GLY A 172 -1.90 -8.10 -0.33
C GLY A 172 -0.87 -9.03 0.33
N ARG A 173 0.01 -8.49 1.18
CA ARG A 173 1.04 -9.27 1.89
C ARG A 173 0.90 -9.18 3.40
N THR A 174 1.29 -10.28 4.06
CA THR A 174 1.62 -10.30 5.47
C THR A 174 3.11 -10.08 5.65
N TRP A 175 3.46 -9.08 6.46
CA TRP A 175 4.82 -8.71 6.79
C TRP A 175 5.25 -9.30 8.14
N HIS A 176 6.52 -9.67 8.25
CA HIS A 176 7.15 -9.96 9.54
C HIS A 176 7.71 -8.67 10.11
N ASN A 177 6.97 -8.07 11.03
CA ASN A 177 7.37 -6.84 11.71
C ASN A 177 7.91 -7.15 13.12
N PRO A 178 8.57 -6.18 13.78
CA PRO A 178 8.99 -6.34 15.17
C PRO A 178 7.85 -6.69 16.13
N GLU A 179 6.60 -6.37 15.78
CA GLU A 179 5.39 -6.66 16.56
C GLU A 179 4.79 -8.05 16.26
N GLY A 180 5.36 -8.78 15.30
CA GLY A 180 4.83 -10.04 14.77
C GLY A 180 4.31 -9.92 13.35
N LEU A 181 3.51 -10.90 12.93
CA LEU A 181 2.90 -10.92 11.60
C LEU A 181 1.85 -9.80 11.45
N ARG A 182 2.01 -8.95 10.44
CA ARG A 182 1.07 -7.85 10.15
C ARG A 182 0.68 -7.81 8.68
N ASN A 183 -0.61 -8.00 8.41
CA ASN A 183 -1.23 -7.73 7.13
C ASN A 183 -1.41 -6.21 6.96
N THR A 184 -1.12 -5.70 5.77
CA THR A 184 -1.24 -4.27 5.51
C THR A 184 -2.70 -3.82 5.51
N GLN A 185 -3.03 -2.73 6.20
CA GLN A 185 -4.38 -2.15 6.21
C GLN A 185 -4.55 -1.13 5.07
N SER A 186 -5.78 -0.98 4.55
CA SER A 186 -6.11 0.11 3.62
C SER A 186 -6.13 1.45 4.36
N LEU A 187 -5.68 2.52 3.70
CA LEU A 187 -5.80 3.89 4.21
C LEU A 187 -7.14 4.53 3.83
N ALA A 188 -7.96 3.86 3.01
CA ALA A 188 -9.24 4.39 2.56
C ALA A 188 -10.18 4.62 3.74
N GLY A 189 -10.61 5.87 3.92
CA GLY A 189 -11.50 6.28 5.02
C GLY A 189 -10.80 6.42 6.37
N MET A 190 -9.48 6.22 6.45
CA MET A 190 -8.70 6.24 7.70
C MET A 190 -8.91 7.53 8.51
N ALA A 191 -9.06 8.68 7.83
CA ALA A 191 -9.35 9.97 8.46
C ALA A 191 -10.54 9.96 9.43
N TRP A 192 -11.47 9.01 9.28
CA TRP A 192 -12.68 8.88 10.10
C TRP A 192 -12.58 7.79 11.18
N THR A 193 -11.51 7.01 11.17
CA THR A 193 -11.42 5.74 11.92
C THR A 193 -10.12 5.61 12.70
N HIS A 194 -9.43 6.71 13.01
CA HIS A 194 -8.32 6.66 13.99
C HIS A 194 -8.80 5.96 15.28
N PRO A 195 -7.94 5.27 16.03
CA PRO A 195 -6.47 5.19 15.89
C PRO A 195 -5.98 4.36 14.69
N ILE A 196 -4.65 4.35 14.48
CA ILE A 196 -4.00 3.67 13.35
C ILE A 196 -3.19 2.48 13.88
N HIS A 197 -2.94 1.51 12.97
CA HIS A 197 -2.44 0.15 13.20
C HIS A 197 -3.45 -0.78 13.88
N TRP A 198 -3.27 -2.07 13.64
CA TRP A 198 -3.98 -3.14 14.33
C TRP A 198 -3.97 -3.01 15.85
N SER A 199 -2.86 -2.53 16.44
CA SER A 199 -2.71 -2.41 17.89
C SER A 199 -3.13 -1.05 18.46
N ALA A 200 -3.68 -0.14 17.64
CA ALA A 200 -4.02 1.23 18.03
C ALA A 200 -2.89 1.98 18.73
N ASP A 201 -1.65 1.78 18.29
CA ASP A 201 -0.45 2.32 18.92
C ASP A 201 0.00 3.66 18.29
N ARG A 202 -0.86 4.26 17.48
CA ARG A 202 -0.73 5.60 16.86
C ARG A 202 -2.07 6.31 16.93
N ASP A 203 -2.13 7.51 17.50
CA ASP A 203 -3.35 8.31 17.51
C ASP A 203 -3.39 9.34 16.37
N GLU A 204 -2.25 9.64 15.74
CA GLU A 204 -2.17 10.44 14.52
C GLU A 204 -1.13 9.93 13.50
N VAL A 205 -1.17 10.43 12.25
CA VAL A 205 -0.25 9.96 11.20
C VAL A 205 1.18 10.45 11.45
N GLN A 206 1.34 11.57 12.14
CA GLN A 206 2.64 12.17 12.46
C GLN A 206 3.50 11.23 13.33
N ASP A 207 2.87 10.35 14.10
CA ASP A 207 3.55 9.32 14.89
C ASP A 207 4.25 8.25 14.03
N PHE A 208 3.96 8.18 12.73
CA PHE A 208 4.75 7.37 11.80
C PHE A 208 6.17 7.91 11.59
N GLU A 209 6.51 9.08 12.12
CA GLU A 209 7.91 9.49 12.29
C GLU A 209 8.70 8.47 13.14
N HIS A 210 8.06 7.79 14.10
CA HIS A 210 8.67 6.66 14.83
C HIS A 210 8.99 5.49 13.88
N THR A 211 8.15 5.24 12.87
CA THR A 211 8.39 4.21 11.85
C THR A 211 9.49 4.62 10.88
N ILE A 212 9.49 5.90 10.46
CA ILE A 212 10.53 6.48 9.60
C ILE A 212 11.91 6.34 10.26
N ARG A 213 12.04 6.73 11.53
CA ARG A 213 13.31 6.67 12.26
C ARG A 213 13.63 5.29 12.82
N GLY A 214 12.61 4.45 12.98
CA GLY A 214 12.69 3.17 13.65
C GLY A 214 13.40 2.09 12.84
N PRO A 215 13.44 0.86 13.38
CA PRO A 215 14.18 -0.26 12.79
C PRO A 215 13.75 -0.62 11.36
N LEU A 216 12.50 -0.32 11.00
CA LEU A 216 11.95 -0.58 9.67
C LEU A 216 12.60 0.35 8.63
N MET A 217 12.25 1.63 8.61
CA MET A 217 12.67 2.49 7.51
C MET A 217 14.09 3.06 7.70
N GLN A 218 14.55 3.22 8.94
CA GLN A 218 15.90 3.71 9.30
C GLN A 218 16.26 5.09 8.69
N GLY A 219 15.25 5.88 8.35
CA GLY A 219 15.38 7.24 7.85
C GLY A 219 15.83 8.23 8.92
N GLN A 220 16.27 9.41 8.50
CA GLN A 220 16.63 10.50 9.40
C GLN A 220 15.42 11.18 10.04
N GLY A 221 14.22 11.01 9.45
CA GLY A 221 13.00 11.64 9.95
C GLY A 221 12.72 13.01 9.32
N LEU A 222 11.45 13.38 9.32
CA LEU A 222 10.92 14.63 8.77
C LEU A 222 10.97 15.80 9.76
N ARG A 223 11.55 15.59 10.94
CA ARG A 223 11.79 16.65 11.94
C ARG A 223 13.16 16.52 12.59
N ARG A 224 13.75 17.62 13.05
CA ARG A 224 14.94 17.59 13.91
C ARG A 224 14.56 17.54 15.40
N GLY A 225 15.30 16.79 16.20
CA GLY A 225 15.09 16.70 17.65
C GLY A 225 14.12 15.59 18.08
N SER A 226 13.75 15.58 19.36
CA SER A 226 12.91 14.57 20.00
C SER A 226 11.46 14.64 19.52
N LEU A 227 10.85 13.48 19.27
CA LEU A 227 9.41 13.35 18.98
C LEU A 227 8.67 13.04 20.28
N ASN A 228 7.39 13.40 20.37
CA ASN A 228 6.56 12.95 21.49
C ASN A 228 6.26 11.44 21.32
N ASP A 229 5.89 10.79 22.43
CA ASP A 229 5.47 9.39 22.40
C ASP A 229 4.21 9.22 21.53
N SER A 230 4.07 8.07 20.84
CA SER A 230 3.02 7.83 19.82
C SER A 230 1.57 7.86 20.30
N LEU A 231 1.34 7.94 21.61
CA LEU A 231 0.02 8.04 22.25
C LEU A 231 0.04 9.15 23.32
N GLY A 232 1.00 10.06 23.21
CA GLY A 232 1.29 11.11 24.17
C GLY A 232 0.78 12.47 23.71
N GLU A 233 1.63 13.49 23.85
CA GLU A 233 1.32 14.82 23.33
C GLU A 233 1.34 14.83 21.80
N ARG A 234 0.43 15.61 21.21
CA ARG A 234 0.30 15.74 19.76
C ARG A 234 1.61 16.17 19.09
N ASN A 235 2.04 15.38 18.12
CA ASN A 235 3.10 15.64 17.14
C ASN A 235 2.63 16.46 15.92
N GLY A 236 1.32 16.49 15.62
CA GLY A 236 0.72 17.39 14.65
C GLY A 236 1.08 18.86 14.88
N GLY A 237 1.49 19.56 13.82
CA GLY A 237 1.96 20.96 13.88
C GLY A 237 3.44 21.13 14.23
N LEU A 238 4.17 20.06 14.58
CA LEU A 238 5.60 20.17 14.91
C LEU A 238 6.52 20.25 13.67
N SER A 239 6.05 19.86 12.49
CA SER A 239 6.82 19.89 11.24
C SER A 239 5.91 19.91 10.02
N ALA A 240 6.10 20.90 9.14
CA ALA A 240 5.32 21.02 7.91
C ALA A 240 5.41 19.77 6.99
N PRO A 241 6.58 19.12 6.79
CA PRO A 241 6.65 17.84 6.10
C PRO A 241 5.88 16.69 6.78
N LEU A 242 5.80 16.65 8.12
CA LEU A 242 4.99 15.63 8.82
C LEU A 242 3.50 15.88 8.60
N ASP A 243 3.07 17.13 8.74
CA ASP A 243 1.67 17.51 8.50
C ASP A 243 1.26 17.28 7.05
N ALA A 244 2.18 17.49 6.09
CA ALA A 244 1.96 17.16 4.69
C ALA A 244 1.76 15.65 4.48
N LEU A 245 2.63 14.81 5.07
CA LEU A 245 2.48 13.35 5.02
C LEU A 245 1.16 12.88 5.65
N ALA A 246 0.75 13.52 6.75
CA ALA A 246 -0.52 13.25 7.42
C ALA A 246 -1.72 13.65 6.56
N ALA A 247 -1.71 14.86 5.98
CA ALA A 247 -2.75 15.34 5.08
C ALA A 247 -2.94 14.41 3.87
N TYR A 248 -1.84 13.92 3.27
CA TYR A 248 -1.92 12.96 2.17
C TYR A 248 -2.48 11.61 2.62
N SER A 249 -1.94 11.03 3.70
CA SER A 249 -2.39 9.72 4.21
C SER A 249 -3.86 9.71 4.64
N ASN A 250 -4.39 10.84 5.12
CA ASN A 250 -5.80 11.01 5.47
C ASN A 250 -6.71 11.38 4.29
N SER A 251 -6.16 11.60 3.09
CA SER A 251 -6.95 12.05 1.94
C SER A 251 -7.68 10.91 1.19
N HIS A 252 -7.34 9.65 1.49
CA HIS A 252 -7.85 8.49 0.77
C HIS A 252 -9.35 8.26 1.05
N LYS A 253 -10.17 8.37 0.00
CA LYS A 253 -11.61 8.12 0.05
C LYS A 253 -11.93 6.65 -0.15
N VAL A 254 -13.04 6.19 0.41
CA VAL A 254 -13.54 4.84 0.16
C VAL A 254 -14.42 4.84 -1.09
N PRO A 255 -14.05 4.12 -2.17
CA PRO A 255 -14.93 3.94 -3.32
C PRO A 255 -16.08 2.99 -2.98
N LEU A 256 -17.22 3.15 -3.67
CA LEU A 256 -18.32 2.19 -3.63
C LEU A 256 -17.84 0.80 -4.05
N SER A 257 -18.35 -0.23 -3.38
CA SER A 257 -18.05 -1.60 -3.74
C SER A 257 -18.63 -1.93 -5.13
N PRO A 258 -17.86 -2.58 -6.02
CA PRO A 258 -18.39 -3.07 -7.28
C PRO A 258 -19.48 -4.13 -7.08
N TYR A 259 -19.51 -4.81 -5.93
CA TYR A 259 -20.55 -5.78 -5.56
C TYR A 259 -21.88 -5.12 -5.18
N ALA A 260 -21.89 -3.80 -5.01
CA ALA A 260 -23.07 -3.01 -4.70
C ALA A 260 -23.36 -1.93 -5.75
N LYS A 261 -22.78 -2.03 -6.95
CA LYS A 261 -22.89 -1.03 -8.00
C LYS A 261 -24.36 -0.70 -8.36
N ASP A 262 -25.20 -1.72 -8.36
CA ASP A 262 -26.63 -1.63 -8.68
C ASP A 262 -27.51 -1.80 -7.42
N GLY A 263 -26.94 -1.55 -6.23
CA GLY A 263 -27.54 -1.86 -4.94
C GLY A 263 -27.16 -3.25 -4.41
N LEU A 264 -27.67 -3.59 -3.23
CA LEU A 264 -27.41 -4.89 -2.61
C LEU A 264 -28.12 -6.02 -3.35
N SER A 265 -27.40 -7.12 -3.60
CA SER A 265 -28.00 -8.34 -4.13
C SER A 265 -28.96 -8.97 -3.11
N ALA A 266 -29.86 -9.85 -3.55
CA ALA A 266 -30.74 -10.57 -2.63
C ALA A 266 -29.97 -11.42 -1.59
N ALA A 267 -28.76 -11.90 -1.93
CA ALA A 267 -27.88 -12.58 -0.99
C ALA A 267 -27.27 -11.61 0.03
N ALA A 268 -26.78 -10.46 -0.43
CA ALA A 268 -26.24 -9.41 0.43
C ALA A 268 -27.31 -8.84 1.37
N GLU A 269 -28.58 -8.74 0.96
CA GLU A 269 -29.67 -8.31 1.85
C GLU A 269 -29.95 -9.34 2.96
N ARG A 270 -29.93 -10.65 2.64
CA ARG A 270 -30.01 -11.71 3.68
C ARG A 270 -28.79 -11.66 4.61
N GLY A 271 -27.60 -11.45 4.05
CA GLY A 271 -26.36 -11.27 4.80
C GLY A 271 -26.40 -10.06 5.73
N LYS A 272 -26.94 -8.93 5.27
CA LYS A 272 -27.14 -7.72 6.06
C LYS A 272 -28.05 -7.98 7.25
N ALA A 273 -29.16 -8.69 7.04
CA ALA A 273 -30.06 -9.07 8.12
C ALA A 273 -29.37 -9.95 9.17
N LEU A 274 -28.51 -10.89 8.73
CA LEU A 274 -27.68 -11.68 9.64
C LEU A 274 -26.68 -10.79 10.38
N PHE A 275 -25.92 -9.94 9.69
CA PHE A 275 -24.89 -9.07 10.25
C PHE A 275 -25.39 -8.19 11.41
N PHE A 276 -26.56 -7.58 11.25
CA PHE A 276 -27.19 -6.73 12.28
C PHE A 276 -28.04 -7.53 13.29
N SER A 277 -28.11 -8.85 13.18
CA SER A 277 -28.86 -9.67 14.12
C SER A 277 -28.14 -9.75 15.46
N LYS A 278 -28.93 -9.81 16.54
CA LYS A 278 -28.40 -10.19 17.85
C LYS A 278 -27.77 -11.58 17.85
N GLN A 279 -28.14 -12.46 16.92
CA GLN A 279 -27.65 -13.83 16.88
C GLN A 279 -26.16 -13.86 16.54
N THR A 280 -25.74 -13.18 15.48
CA THR A 280 -24.35 -13.14 15.02
C THR A 280 -23.50 -12.09 15.75
N ASP A 281 -24.12 -11.02 16.26
CA ASP A 281 -23.48 -9.99 17.09
C ASP A 281 -22.31 -9.23 16.39
N CYS A 282 -22.24 -9.25 15.05
CA CYS A 282 -21.18 -8.56 14.29
C CYS A 282 -21.22 -7.04 14.53
N ALA A 283 -22.42 -6.47 14.55
CA ALA A 283 -22.66 -5.04 14.75
C ALA A 283 -22.38 -4.55 16.19
N ARG A 284 -21.90 -5.41 17.10
CA ARG A 284 -21.40 -4.98 18.41
C ARG A 284 -20.15 -4.11 18.29
N CYS A 285 -19.25 -4.45 17.35
CA CYS A 285 -18.02 -3.70 17.07
C CYS A 285 -18.06 -3.06 15.68
N HIS A 286 -18.62 -3.76 14.69
CA HIS A 286 -18.68 -3.25 13.31
C HIS A 286 -20.00 -2.55 13.01
N HIS A 287 -20.14 -1.30 13.46
CA HIS A 287 -21.37 -0.51 13.29
C HIS A 287 -21.10 0.90 12.77
N GLY A 288 -22.18 1.68 12.62
CA GLY A 288 -22.10 3.07 12.17
C GLY A 288 -21.69 3.21 10.71
N ALA A 289 -21.35 4.44 10.31
CA ALA A 289 -21.08 4.76 8.91
C ALA A 289 -19.84 4.05 8.34
N TYR A 290 -18.83 3.81 9.18
CA TYR A 290 -17.56 3.18 8.78
C TYR A 290 -17.44 1.70 9.20
N PHE A 291 -18.50 1.10 9.76
CA PHE A 291 -18.49 -0.31 10.18
C PHE A 291 -17.32 -0.66 11.12
N CYS A 292 -17.03 0.24 12.05
CA CYS A 292 -16.10 0.08 13.15
C CYS A 292 -16.57 0.96 14.33
N ASP A 293 -16.11 0.65 15.53
CA ASP A 293 -16.38 1.44 16.75
C ASP A 293 -15.25 2.44 17.08
N SER A 294 -14.20 2.47 16.27
CA SER A 294 -13.08 3.40 16.37
C SER A 294 -13.45 4.82 15.92
N GLN A 295 -12.97 5.82 16.64
CA GLN A 295 -13.15 7.25 16.34
C GLN A 295 -11.92 8.06 16.75
N PRO A 296 -11.52 9.06 15.94
CA PRO A 296 -10.50 10.02 16.35
C PRO A 296 -10.85 10.67 17.70
N GLY A 297 -9.94 10.54 18.67
CA GLY A 297 -10.21 11.01 20.02
C GLY A 297 -9.13 10.63 21.03
N PRO A 298 -9.40 10.91 22.33
CA PRO A 298 -8.47 10.60 23.41
C PRO A 298 -8.16 9.10 23.51
N VAL A 299 -6.92 8.77 23.84
CA VAL A 299 -6.41 7.39 23.95
C VAL A 299 -7.21 6.55 24.96
N ASP A 300 -7.74 7.14 26.05
CA ASP A 300 -8.57 6.42 27.03
C ASP A 300 -9.92 5.95 26.48
N LYS A 301 -10.29 6.36 25.25
CA LYS A 301 -11.51 5.97 24.54
C LYS A 301 -11.28 4.92 23.46
N PHE A 302 -10.04 4.51 23.19
CA PHE A 302 -9.76 3.49 22.19
C PHE A 302 -10.39 2.16 22.58
N SER A 303 -11.06 1.53 21.63
CA SER A 303 -11.79 0.28 21.82
C SER A 303 -11.00 -0.86 21.18
N LEU A 304 -10.41 -1.71 22.02
CA LEU A 304 -9.64 -2.87 21.58
C LEU A 304 -10.36 -4.17 21.95
N HIS A 305 -10.46 -5.08 20.98
CA HIS A 305 -11.19 -6.32 21.09
C HIS A 305 -10.28 -7.53 20.92
N ASP A 306 -10.45 -8.52 21.78
CA ASP A 306 -9.88 -9.85 21.58
C ASP A 306 -10.92 -10.70 20.86
N VAL A 307 -10.63 -11.04 19.61
CA VAL A 307 -11.47 -11.90 18.76
C VAL A 307 -10.91 -13.33 18.64
N GLY A 308 -9.97 -13.68 19.52
CA GLY A 308 -9.40 -15.03 19.64
C GLY A 308 -8.25 -15.34 18.71
N THR A 309 -7.82 -14.37 17.90
CA THR A 309 -6.75 -14.55 16.90
C THR A 309 -5.38 -14.08 17.40
N GLY A 310 -5.32 -13.24 18.44
CA GLY A 310 -4.05 -12.66 18.90
C GLY A 310 -3.15 -13.56 19.75
N ASN A 311 -3.47 -14.85 19.86
CA ASN A 311 -2.64 -15.85 20.56
C ASN A 311 -2.36 -17.08 19.69
N ASP A 312 -2.73 -17.04 18.41
CA ASP A 312 -2.66 -18.20 17.50
C ASP A 312 -1.31 -18.30 16.77
N ASP A 313 -0.41 -17.35 17.02
CA ASP A 313 0.93 -17.27 16.44
C ASP A 313 1.98 -16.94 17.53
N PRO A 314 3.07 -17.72 17.65
CA PRO A 314 4.10 -17.46 18.66
C PRO A 314 4.96 -16.22 18.36
N SER A 315 4.88 -15.65 17.16
CA SER A 315 5.55 -14.39 16.82
C SER A 315 4.76 -13.14 17.19
N GLU A 316 3.52 -13.29 17.66
CA GLU A 316 2.69 -12.16 18.11
C GLU A 316 3.26 -11.55 19.41
N LEU A 317 3.51 -10.24 19.40
CA LEU A 317 4.16 -9.54 20.52
C LEU A 317 3.34 -8.37 21.09
N MET A 318 2.20 -8.02 20.48
CA MET A 318 1.33 -6.89 20.87
C MET A 318 -0.10 -7.30 21.23
N GLY A 319 -0.50 -8.52 20.91
CA GLY A 319 -1.84 -9.07 21.17
C GLY A 319 -2.23 -9.14 22.66
N PRO A 320 -3.43 -9.66 22.98
CA PRO A 320 -4.36 -10.31 22.05
C PRO A 320 -5.47 -9.38 21.52
N LYS A 321 -5.46 -8.10 21.89
CA LYS A 321 -6.51 -7.15 21.54
C LYS A 321 -6.08 -6.22 20.41
N TYR A 322 -7.01 -5.95 19.50
CA TYR A 322 -6.79 -5.10 18.33
C TYR A 322 -7.91 -4.07 18.16
N ASP A 323 -7.58 -2.98 17.48
CA ASP A 323 -8.55 -2.01 16.98
C ASP A 323 -9.49 -2.68 15.96
N THR A 324 -10.75 -2.25 15.93
CA THR A 324 -11.73 -2.76 14.96
C THR A 324 -11.50 -2.08 13.61
N PRO A 325 -10.97 -2.78 12.59
CA PRO A 325 -10.82 -2.16 11.27
C PRO A 325 -12.18 -1.85 10.66
N THR A 326 -12.27 -0.76 9.90
CA THR A 326 -13.40 -0.53 8.98
C THR A 326 -13.60 -1.73 8.06
N LEU A 327 -14.86 -2.13 7.86
CA LEU A 327 -15.21 -3.16 6.86
C LEU A 327 -15.44 -2.58 5.47
N LEU A 328 -15.38 -1.25 5.31
CA LEU A 328 -15.59 -0.64 4.01
C LEU A 328 -14.41 -0.95 3.09
N GLY A 329 -14.69 -1.55 1.93
CA GLY A 329 -13.67 -1.96 0.97
C GLY A 329 -13.06 -3.33 1.27
N VAL A 330 -13.55 -4.07 2.28
CA VAL A 330 -12.98 -5.36 2.69
C VAL A 330 -12.91 -6.38 1.55
N TYR A 331 -13.75 -6.27 0.52
CA TYR A 331 -13.73 -7.16 -0.66
C TYR A 331 -12.39 -7.22 -1.41
N ARG A 332 -11.50 -6.24 -1.23
CA ARG A 332 -10.20 -6.13 -1.94
C ARG A 332 -8.98 -6.17 -1.03
N THR A 333 -9.14 -6.58 0.23
CA THR A 333 -8.06 -6.49 1.24
C THR A 333 -7.55 -7.85 1.71
N ALA A 334 -7.84 -8.94 0.99
CA ALA A 334 -7.27 -10.24 1.29
C ALA A 334 -5.73 -10.20 1.21
N PRO A 335 -5.00 -10.98 2.05
CA PRO A 335 -5.53 -11.86 3.09
C PRO A 335 -6.13 -11.09 4.28
N TYR A 336 -6.91 -11.74 5.13
CA TYR A 336 -7.67 -11.12 6.22
C TYR A 336 -7.07 -11.43 7.61
N LEU A 337 -7.51 -10.64 8.60
CA LEU A 337 -7.02 -10.59 9.98
C LEU A 337 -5.62 -9.94 10.11
N HIS A 338 -5.24 -9.60 11.34
CA HIS A 338 -3.99 -8.90 11.61
C HIS A 338 -2.76 -9.68 11.13
N HIS A 339 -2.76 -11.01 11.21
CA HIS A 339 -1.67 -11.87 10.74
C HIS A 339 -1.88 -12.40 9.30
N GLY A 340 -2.98 -12.05 8.62
CA GLY A 340 -3.25 -12.47 7.24
C GLY A 340 -3.39 -13.99 7.02
N LYS A 341 -3.94 -14.76 7.97
CA LYS A 341 -4.06 -16.24 7.82
C LYS A 341 -5.30 -16.65 7.03
N ALA A 342 -6.37 -15.84 7.05
CA ALA A 342 -7.59 -16.14 6.31
C ALA A 342 -7.48 -15.61 4.87
N GLN A 343 -7.72 -16.45 3.88
CA GLN A 343 -7.69 -16.08 2.46
C GLN A 343 -9.05 -15.61 1.94
N THR A 344 -10.13 -16.01 2.61
CA THR A 344 -11.52 -15.68 2.23
C THR A 344 -12.29 -15.12 3.42
N LEU A 345 -13.37 -14.38 3.14
CA LEU A 345 -14.27 -13.90 4.18
C LEU A 345 -15.00 -15.05 4.86
N GLU A 346 -15.31 -16.11 4.12
CA GLU A 346 -15.87 -17.34 4.65
C GLU A 346 -14.94 -17.98 5.68
N GLU A 347 -13.63 -18.01 5.42
CA GLU A 347 -12.63 -18.49 6.38
C GLU A 347 -12.56 -17.60 7.64
N VAL A 348 -12.69 -16.28 7.51
CA VAL A 348 -12.80 -15.37 8.67
C VAL A 348 -14.02 -15.74 9.51
N LEU A 349 -15.16 -16.01 8.86
CA LEU A 349 -16.43 -16.33 9.51
C LEU A 349 -16.50 -17.76 10.06
N THR A 350 -15.56 -18.65 9.74
CA THR A 350 -15.64 -20.08 10.10
C THR A 350 -14.33 -20.59 10.70
N THR A 351 -13.32 -20.84 9.87
CA THR A 351 -12.04 -21.44 10.23
C THR A 351 -11.25 -20.60 11.24
N PHE A 352 -11.21 -19.28 11.05
CA PHE A 352 -10.46 -18.35 11.89
C PHE A 352 -11.37 -17.54 12.83
N ASN A 353 -12.41 -18.19 13.33
CA ASN A 353 -13.30 -17.68 14.36
C ASN A 353 -13.34 -18.62 15.59
N PRO A 354 -12.24 -18.74 16.34
CA PRO A 354 -12.17 -19.70 17.43
C PRO A 354 -13.21 -19.36 18.51
N LYS A 355 -14.03 -20.35 18.86
CA LYS A 355 -15.06 -20.25 19.91
C LYS A 355 -16.07 -19.11 19.67
N ASP A 356 -16.32 -18.74 18.41
CA ASP A 356 -17.25 -17.66 18.05
C ASP A 356 -16.90 -16.30 18.70
N GLN A 357 -15.60 -16.01 18.88
CA GLN A 357 -15.14 -14.75 19.47
C GLN A 357 -15.16 -13.57 18.49
N HIS A 358 -15.19 -13.83 17.19
CA HIS A 358 -15.30 -12.85 16.11
C HIS A 358 -16.73 -12.81 15.52
N GLY A 359 -17.72 -12.75 16.40
CA GLY A 359 -19.13 -12.95 16.06
C GLY A 359 -19.53 -14.43 16.15
N ARG A 360 -20.82 -14.69 16.34
CA ARG A 360 -21.35 -16.04 16.54
C ARG A 360 -21.85 -16.61 15.23
N THR A 361 -21.07 -17.51 14.63
CA THR A 361 -21.31 -18.02 13.28
C THR A 361 -21.36 -19.54 13.20
N SER A 362 -20.91 -20.27 14.23
CA SER A 362 -20.91 -21.75 14.24
C SER A 362 -22.28 -22.39 14.02
N GLN A 363 -23.36 -21.67 14.34
CA GLN A 363 -24.73 -22.10 14.12
C GLN A 363 -25.28 -21.81 12.71
N LEU A 364 -24.56 -21.04 11.89
CA LEU A 364 -25.01 -20.66 10.55
C LEU A 364 -24.81 -21.81 9.57
N SER A 365 -25.79 -22.01 8.70
CA SER A 365 -25.63 -22.89 7.53
C SER A 365 -24.59 -22.33 6.54
N PRO A 366 -24.02 -23.17 5.67
CA PRO A 366 -23.10 -22.70 4.62
C PRO A 366 -23.68 -21.59 3.74
N GLN A 367 -24.98 -21.64 3.43
CA GLN A 367 -25.65 -20.58 2.67
C GLN A 367 -25.70 -19.26 3.44
N GLN A 368 -25.96 -19.30 4.74
CA GLN A 368 -25.99 -18.09 5.58
C GLN A 368 -24.59 -17.47 5.75
N VAL A 369 -23.55 -18.30 5.85
CA VAL A 369 -22.16 -17.82 5.83
C VAL A 369 -21.85 -17.14 4.50
N SER A 370 -22.23 -17.76 3.38
CA SER A 370 -22.07 -17.17 2.04
C SER A 370 -22.85 -15.86 1.89
N ASP A 371 -24.11 -15.80 2.35
CA ASP A 371 -24.92 -14.58 2.32
C ASP A 371 -24.26 -13.46 3.14
N LEU A 372 -23.74 -13.77 4.34
CA LEU A 372 -23.01 -12.82 5.18
C LEU A 372 -21.73 -12.33 4.49
N ALA A 373 -20.96 -13.23 3.88
CA ALA A 373 -19.78 -12.86 3.09
C ALA A 373 -20.13 -11.96 1.89
N GLU A 374 -21.25 -12.21 1.20
CA GLU A 374 -21.75 -11.34 0.12
C GLU A 374 -22.08 -9.93 0.62
N PHE A 375 -22.66 -9.80 1.82
CA PHE A 375 -22.87 -8.49 2.43
C PHE A 375 -21.56 -7.76 2.73
N LEU A 376 -20.58 -8.46 3.31
CA LEU A 376 -19.25 -7.90 3.58
C LEU A 376 -18.58 -7.43 2.29
N ARG A 377 -18.66 -8.21 1.21
CA ARG A 377 -18.13 -7.81 -0.10
C ARG A 377 -18.79 -6.54 -0.65
N ALA A 378 -20.07 -6.35 -0.36
CA ALA A 378 -20.84 -5.21 -0.81
C ALA A 378 -20.55 -3.89 -0.06
N LEU A 379 -19.71 -3.89 0.99
CA LEU A 379 -19.37 -2.67 1.73
C LEU A 379 -18.25 -1.86 1.04
N PRO A 380 -18.40 -0.53 0.86
CA PRO A 380 -19.62 0.26 1.08
C PRO A 380 -20.61 0.14 -0.09
N TYR A 381 -21.91 0.09 0.22
CA TYR A 381 -23.01 0.15 -0.75
C TYR A 381 -23.63 1.55 -0.88
N GLU A 382 -23.17 2.50 -0.07
CA GLU A 382 -23.53 3.92 -0.12
C GLU A 382 -22.35 4.77 0.37
N ASP A 383 -22.34 6.08 0.05
CA ASP A 383 -21.31 6.98 0.56
C ASP A 383 -21.40 7.10 2.10
N PRO A 384 -20.34 6.74 2.86
CA PRO A 384 -20.39 6.77 4.31
C PRO A 384 -20.31 8.20 4.88
N GLU A 385 -19.74 9.18 4.17
CA GLU A 385 -19.47 10.51 4.75
C GLU A 385 -20.75 11.26 5.17
N PRO A 386 -21.84 11.29 4.37
CA PRO A 386 -23.10 11.92 4.79
C PRO A 386 -23.66 11.32 6.08
N ALA A 387 -23.55 10.00 6.27
CA ALA A 387 -24.00 9.32 7.48
C ALA A 387 -23.10 9.65 8.68
N ALA A 388 -21.79 9.67 8.48
CA ALA A 388 -20.80 10.03 9.49
C ALA A 388 -21.00 11.46 10.01
N ILE A 389 -21.21 12.42 9.10
CA ILE A 389 -21.48 13.83 9.45
C ILE A 389 -22.77 13.95 10.28
N ARG A 390 -23.86 13.28 9.86
CA ARG A 390 -25.12 13.29 10.61
C ARG A 390 -24.99 12.66 12.00
N ALA A 391 -24.11 11.67 12.15
CA ALA A 391 -23.80 11.05 13.43
C ALA A 391 -22.82 11.85 14.30
N GLY A 392 -22.28 12.97 13.81
CA GLY A 392 -21.34 13.81 14.54
C GLY A 392 -19.95 13.17 14.69
N LEU A 393 -19.58 12.26 13.79
CA LEU A 393 -18.26 11.65 13.78
C LEU A 393 -17.18 12.69 13.47
N LYS A 394 -15.98 12.47 14.01
CA LYS A 394 -14.85 13.37 13.79
C LYS A 394 -14.03 12.90 12.60
N LYS A 395 -13.51 13.86 11.84
CA LYS A 395 -12.57 13.64 10.73
C LYS A 395 -11.22 14.25 11.08
N THR A 396 -10.16 13.46 11.00
CA THR A 396 -8.77 13.91 11.10
C THR A 396 -8.32 14.40 9.73
N GLU A 397 -8.11 15.70 9.58
CA GLU A 397 -7.57 16.27 8.32
C GLU A 397 -6.04 16.30 8.31
N ARG A 398 -5.43 16.39 9.49
CA ARG A 398 -3.99 16.41 9.73
C ARG A 398 -3.68 15.71 11.02
#